data_AF-A0AAI7ZX41-F1
#
_entry.id   AF-A0AAI7ZX41-F1
#
_cell.length_a   1.000
_cell.length_b   1.000
_cell.length_c   1.000
_cell.angle_alpha   90.00
_cell.angle_beta   90.00
_cell.angle_gamma   90.00
#
_symmetry.space_group_name_H-M   'P 1'
#
loop_
_entity.id
_entity.type
_entity.pdbx_description
1 polymer ?
#
loop_
_entity_poly.entity_id
_entity_poly.type
_entity_poly.pdbx_seq_one_letter_code
_entity_poly.pdbx_strand_id
1 'polypeptide(L)' 'MSENIKKITKAFVVDLDSRENQNIILKPSARPFNNQAYQVNEVAKKIYKLIEGAKHPNDDIILNHNKIKEAFFSPFKP' A
#
# COMPACT_ATOMS: atom_id res chain seq x y z
N MET A 1 -19.62 -18.36 -18.86
CA MET A 1 -18.48 -17.50 -18.51
C MET A 1 -17.73 -17.15 -19.79
N SER A 2 -17.54 -15.88 -20.10
CA SER A 2 -16.94 -15.46 -21.38
C SER A 2 -15.44 -15.77 -21.43
N GLU A 3 -14.91 -16.09 -22.61
CA GLU A 3 -13.50 -16.46 -22.80
C GLU A 3 -12.54 -15.36 -22.32
N ASN A 4 -12.95 -14.09 -22.46
CA ASN A 4 -12.18 -12.94 -21.99
C ASN A 4 -12.04 -12.92 -20.46
N ILE A 5 -13.11 -13.22 -19.72
CA ILE A 5 -13.03 -13.31 -18.25
C ILE A 5 -12.18 -14.51 -17.83
N LYS A 6 -12.27 -15.64 -18.54
CA LYS A 6 -11.46 -16.84 -18.27
C LYS A 6 -9.96 -16.59 -18.50
N LYS A 7 -9.59 -15.83 -19.54
CA LYS A 7 -8.20 -15.40 -19.83
C LYS A 7 -7.65 -14.47 -18.76
N ILE A 8 -8.46 -13.49 -18.34
CA ILE A 8 -8.12 -12.56 -17.25
C ILE A 8 -7.86 -13.35 -15.97
N THR A 9 -8.80 -14.19 -15.53
CA THR A 9 -8.61 -15.00 -14.31
C THR A 9 -7.35 -15.87 -14.38
N LYS A 10 -7.03 -16.47 -15.53
CA LYS A 10 -5.81 -17.28 -15.70
C LYS A 10 -4.50 -16.48 -15.61
N ALA A 11 -4.52 -15.19 -15.95
CA ALA A 11 -3.37 -14.30 -15.84
C ALA A 11 -3.20 -13.70 -14.43
N PHE A 12 -4.27 -13.68 -13.62
CA PHE A 12 -4.26 -13.17 -12.24
C PHE A 12 -4.15 -14.25 -11.18
N VAL A 13 -4.23 -15.54 -11.55
CA VAL A 13 -3.94 -16.66 -10.65
C VAL A 13 -2.42 -16.76 -10.49
N VAL A 14 -1.90 -16.14 -9.44
CA VAL A 14 -0.53 -16.33 -8.98
C VAL A 14 -0.45 -17.74 -8.39
N ASP A 15 0.37 -18.60 -8.99
CA ASP A 15 0.67 -19.94 -8.46
C ASP A 15 1.58 -19.82 -7.24
N LEU A 16 0.97 -19.63 -6.07
CA LEU A 16 1.66 -19.46 -4.80
C LEU A 16 2.49 -20.69 -4.39
N ASP A 17 2.23 -21.86 -4.97
CA ASP A 17 2.94 -23.11 -4.68
C ASP A 17 4.17 -23.33 -5.57
N SER A 18 4.32 -22.54 -6.64
CA SER A 18 5.50 -22.60 -7.48
C SER A 18 6.76 -22.22 -6.70
N ARG A 19 7.82 -23.00 -6.87
CA ARG A 19 9.10 -22.86 -6.16
C ARG A 19 9.74 -21.48 -6.36
N GLU A 20 9.46 -20.85 -7.51
CA GLU A 20 9.91 -19.50 -7.87
C GLU A 20 9.19 -18.41 -7.05
N ASN A 21 7.88 -18.56 -6.81
CA ASN A 21 7.10 -17.67 -5.94
C ASN A 21 7.40 -17.91 -4.45
N GLN A 22 7.69 -19.15 -4.05
CA GLN A 22 8.17 -19.44 -2.70
C GLN A 22 9.54 -18.81 -2.42
N ASN A 23 10.45 -18.77 -3.40
CA ASN A 23 11.74 -18.09 -3.26
C ASN A 23 11.60 -16.57 -3.08
N ILE A 24 10.54 -15.94 -3.59
CA ILE A 24 10.24 -14.52 -3.32
C ILE A 24 9.81 -14.34 -1.85
N ILE A 25 8.99 -15.25 -1.32
CA ILE A 25 8.51 -15.25 0.07
C ILE A 25 9.64 -15.62 1.05
N LEU A 26 10.54 -16.54 0.66
CA LEU A 26 11.60 -17.11 1.48
C LEU A 26 12.91 -16.32 1.47
N LYS A 27 13.02 -15.20 0.75
CA LYS A 27 14.21 -14.32 0.86
C LYS A 27 14.25 -13.70 2.26
N PRO A 28 15.13 -14.16 3.16
CA PRO A 28 15.24 -13.61 4.53
C PRO A 28 15.86 -12.19 4.51
N SER A 29 16.31 -11.73 3.34
CA SER A 29 16.84 -10.39 3.12
C SER A 29 15.76 -9.32 2.96
N ALA A 30 14.48 -9.69 2.84
CA ALA A 30 13.41 -8.77 3.21
C ALA A 30 13.48 -8.64 4.73
N ARG A 31 14.29 -7.67 5.19
CA ARG A 31 14.57 -7.39 6.60
C ARG A 31 13.33 -7.66 7.46
N PRO A 32 13.47 -8.33 8.61
CA PRO A 32 12.34 -8.53 9.51
C PRO A 32 11.67 -7.19 9.76
N PHE A 33 10.36 -7.20 9.68
CA PHE A 33 9.44 -6.07 9.67
C PHE A 33 9.43 -5.21 10.96
N ASN A 34 10.55 -5.08 11.67
CA ASN A 34 10.71 -4.23 12.85
C ASN A 34 10.42 -2.74 12.56
N ASN A 35 10.43 -2.33 11.29
CA ASN A 35 10.10 -0.97 10.91
C ASN A 35 8.63 -0.81 10.47
N GLN A 36 7.80 -1.87 10.44
CA GLN A 36 6.39 -1.74 10.02
C GLN A 36 5.59 -0.84 10.97
N ALA A 37 5.69 -1.06 12.28
CA ALA A 37 5.01 -0.21 13.27
C ALA A 37 5.47 1.26 13.15
N TYR A 38 6.76 1.47 12.89
CA TYR A 38 7.33 2.79 12.67
C TYR A 38 6.82 3.43 11.37
N GLN A 39 6.77 2.67 10.27
CA GLN A 39 6.20 3.11 8.99
C GLN A 39 4.73 3.50 9.14
N VAL A 40 3.92 2.64 9.78
CA VAL A 40 2.50 2.90 10.02
C VAL A 40 2.32 4.18 10.84
N ASN A 41 3.16 4.40 11.86
CA ASN A 41 3.14 5.63 12.66
C ASN A 41 3.46 6.88 11.81
N GLU A 42 4.48 6.82 10.95
CA GLU A 42 4.84 7.94 10.08
C GLU A 42 3.77 8.23 9.01
N VAL A 43 3.16 7.20 8.41
CA VAL A 43 2.02 7.34 7.50
C VAL A 43 0.87 8.04 8.23
N ALA A 44 0.49 7.55 9.41
CA ALA A 44 -0.61 8.10 10.20
C ALA A 44 -0.38 9.58 10.55
N LYS A 45 0.84 9.95 10.98
CA LYS A 45 1.21 11.35 11.24
C LYS A 45 1.09 12.24 10.00
N LYS A 46 1.47 11.76 8.81
CA LYS A 46 1.35 12.52 7.57
C LYS A 46 -0.12 12.75 7.20
N ILE A 47 -0.95 11.72 7.29
CA ILE A 47 -2.38 11.83 7.02
C ILE A 47 -3.05 12.79 8.01
N TYR A 48 -2.73 12.71 9.30
CA TYR A 48 -3.22 13.64 10.31
C TYR A 48 -2.92 15.11 9.95
N LYS A 49 -1.69 15.42 9.53
CA LYS A 49 -1.32 16.79 9.09
C LYS A 49 -2.09 17.25 7.86
N LEU A 50 -2.40 16.35 6.94
CA LEU A 50 -3.23 16.68 5.76
C LEU A 50 -4.67 17.01 6.16
N ILE A 51 -5.20 16.28 7.15
CA ILE A 51 -6.54 16.49 7.71
C ILE A 51 -6.60 17.80 8.50
N GLU A 52 -5.63 18.06 9.37
CA GLU A 52 -5.52 19.30 10.17
C GLU A 52 -5.38 20.55 9.30
N GLY A 53 -4.62 20.45 8.19
CA GLY A 53 -4.46 21.56 7.25
C GLY A 53 -5.62 21.73 6.26
N ALA A 54 -6.57 20.80 6.21
CA ALA A 54 -7.75 20.94 5.36
C ALA A 54 -8.76 21.86 6.03
N LYS A 55 -9.33 22.82 5.27
CA LYS A 55 -10.47 23.60 5.77
C LYS A 55 -11.60 22.63 6.09
N HIS A 56 -12.18 22.74 7.28
CA HIS A 56 -13.26 21.87 7.73
C HIS A 56 -14.64 22.43 7.27
N PRO A 57 -15.27 21.89 6.22
CA PRO A 57 -16.73 21.90 6.15
C PRO A 57 -17.22 20.71 6.97
N ASN A 58 -18.26 20.93 7.76
CA ASN A 58 -18.70 20.07 8.87
C ASN A 58 -19.08 18.61 8.51
N ASP A 59 -18.96 18.17 7.26
CA ASP A 59 -19.46 16.86 6.83
C ASP A 59 -18.41 15.98 6.11
N ASP A 60 -17.44 16.56 5.37
CA ASP A 60 -16.43 15.78 4.63
C ASP A 60 -15.09 16.51 4.43
N ILE A 61 -13.97 15.78 4.53
CA ILE A 61 -12.63 16.31 4.29
C ILE A 61 -12.11 15.81 2.93
N ILE A 62 -12.05 16.71 1.94
CA ILE A 62 -11.46 16.42 0.64
C ILE A 62 -9.93 16.52 0.74
N LEU A 63 -9.26 15.38 0.63
CA LEU A 63 -7.80 15.29 0.63
C LEU A 63 -7.25 15.08 -0.79
N ASN A 64 -6.11 15.70 -1.09
CA ASN A 64 -5.44 15.52 -2.37
C ASN A 64 -4.91 14.08 -2.49
N HIS A 65 -5.40 13.35 -3.49
CA HIS A 65 -5.01 11.97 -3.78
C HIS A 65 -3.49 11.77 -3.97
N ASN A 66 -2.78 12.70 -4.61
CA ASN A 66 -1.33 12.59 -4.78
C ASN A 66 -0.60 12.71 -3.44
N LYS A 67 -1.07 13.58 -2.54
CA LYS A 67 -0.50 13.72 -1.20
C LYS A 67 -0.75 12.49 -0.32
N ILE A 68 -1.91 11.84 -0.48
CA ILE A 68 -2.19 10.55 0.18
C ILE A 68 -1.22 9.49 -0.34
N LYS A 69 -1.09 9.33 -1.67
CA LYS A 69 -0.13 8.37 -2.25
C LYS A 69 1.29 8.61 -1.74
N GLU A 70 1.73 9.86 -1.70
CA GLU A 70 3.04 10.22 -1.16
C GLU A 70 3.20 9.77 0.31
N ALA A 71 2.18 9.95 1.15
CA ALA A 71 2.23 9.52 2.55
C ALA A 71 2.43 8.01 2.71
N PHE A 72 1.82 7.19 1.84
CA PHE A 72 1.92 5.73 1.89
C PHE A 72 3.19 5.17 1.23
N PHE A 73 3.61 5.72 0.09
CA PHE A 73 4.74 5.20 -0.69
C PHE A 73 6.08 5.85 -0.33
N SER A 74 6.04 7.04 0.26
CA SER A 74 7.21 7.76 0.77
C SER A 74 6.94 8.23 2.20
N PRO A 75 6.71 7.31 3.17
CA PRO A 75 6.36 7.68 4.54
C PRO A 75 7.50 8.42 5.23
N PHE A 76 8.74 8.05 4.92
CA PHE A 76 9.92 8.78 5.34
C PHE A 76 10.17 9.96 4.39
N LYS A 77 10.53 11.11 4.95
CA LYS A 77 11.14 12.15 4.13
C LYS A 77 12.49 11.63 3.59
N PRO A 78 13.00 12.15 2.46
CA PRO A 78 14.45 12.21 2.29
C PRO A 78 15.11 12.97 3.43
#